data_AF-A0A0A3I395-F1
#
_entry.id   AF-A0A0A3I395-F1
#
_cell.length_a   1.000
_cell.length_b   1.000
_cell.length_c   1.000
_cell.angle_alpha   90.00
_cell.angle_beta   90.00
_cell.angle_gamma   90.00
#
_symmetry.space_group_name_H-M   'P 1'
#
loop_
_entity.id
_entity.type
_entity.pdbx_description
1 polymer ?
#
loop_
_entity_poly.entity_id
_entity_poly.type
_entity_poly.pdbx_seq_one_letter_code
_entity_poly.pdbx_strand_id
1 'polypeptide(L)'
;MVLTKLLLFLAMFFCLKFLLKRALIKIFKVEKESYHKEFVHKKHKIINVILGTFLIPIFILLLYFLQIGVISQMSVLGIFLLSAAVPWVIESFFWWKQDPDSRYYVVCIGEAIFFVIFAVIVWQFGIFGLTTI
;
A
#
# COMPACT_ATOMS: atom_id res chain seq x y z
N MET A 1 -15.10 3.03 -20.90
CA MET A 1 -15.77 2.68 -19.62
C MET A 1 -14.80 2.18 -18.56
N VAL A 2 -13.90 1.23 -18.83
CA VAL A 2 -12.95 0.69 -17.83
C VAL A 2 -11.98 1.77 -17.30
N LEU A 3 -11.45 2.63 -18.17
CA LEU A 3 -10.56 3.74 -17.76
C LEU A 3 -11.24 4.69 -16.77
N THR A 4 -12.48 5.10 -17.03
CA THR A 4 -13.25 5.99 -16.14
C THR A 4 -13.51 5.34 -14.78
N LYS A 5 -13.81 4.04 -14.77
CA LYS A 5 -13.98 3.23 -13.55
C LYS A 5 -12.67 3.13 -12.74
N LEU A 6 -11.53 2.92 -13.40
CA LEU A 6 -10.20 2.96 -12.77
C LEU A 6 -9.88 4.34 -12.18
N LEU A 7 -10.18 5.42 -12.91
CA LEU A 7 -9.97 6.78 -12.43
C LEU A 7 -10.82 7.09 -11.20
N LEU A 8 -12.10 6.68 -11.20
CA LEU A 8 -12.98 6.84 -10.04
C LEU A 8 -12.50 6.02 -8.84
N PHE A 9 -12.07 4.78 -9.07
CA PHE A 9 -11.46 3.94 -8.03
C PHE A 9 -10.22 4.63 -7.44
N LEU A 10 -9.30 5.10 -8.28
CA LEU A 10 -8.10 5.81 -7.84
C LEU A 10 -8.46 7.07 -7.05
N ALA A 11 -9.38 7.90 -7.57
CA ALA A 11 -9.81 9.11 -6.89
C ALA A 11 -10.41 8.81 -5.50
N MET A 12 -11.27 7.80 -5.41
CA MET A 12 -11.86 7.36 -4.14
C MET A 12 -10.81 6.80 -3.18
N PHE A 13 -9.90 5.96 -3.69
CA PHE A 13 -8.78 5.40 -2.93
C PHE A 13 -7.92 6.50 -2.32
N PHE A 14 -7.47 7.48 -3.13
CA PHE A 14 -6.64 8.58 -2.66
C PHE A 14 -7.39 9.51 -1.71
N CYS A 15 -8.68 9.77 -1.94
CA CYS A 15 -9.50 10.59 -1.06
C CYS A 15 -9.64 9.93 0.33
N LEU A 16 -10.01 8.65 0.37
CA LEU A 16 -10.15 7.91 1.62
C LEU A 16 -8.81 7.75 2.34
N LYS A 17 -7.73 7.46 1.59
CA LYS A 17 -6.36 7.42 2.14
C LYS A 17 -6.00 8.74 2.80
N PHE A 18 -6.28 9.86 2.14
CA PHE A 18 -6.00 11.19 2.65
C PHE A 18 -6.82 11.52 3.92
N LEU A 19 -8.11 11.18 3.92
CA LEU A 19 -8.98 11.36 5.08
C LEU A 19 -8.50 10.53 6.27
N LEU A 20 -8.17 9.25 6.04
CA LEU A 20 -7.62 8.36 7.07
C LEU A 20 -6.33 8.95 7.66
N LYS A 21 -5.39 9.35 6.81
CA LYS A 21 -4.12 9.95 7.25
C LYS A 21 -4.35 11.18 8.12
N ARG A 22 -5.23 12.10 7.67
CA ARG A 22 -5.59 13.29 8.45
C ARG A 22 -6.25 12.94 9.78
N ALA A 23 -7.14 11.95 9.80
CA ALA A 23 -7.81 11.49 11.00
C ALA A 23 -6.79 10.93 12.01
N LEU A 24 -5.89 10.05 11.58
CA LEU A 24 -4.85 9.46 12.43
C LEU A 24 -3.90 10.51 12.99
N ILE A 25 -3.42 11.45 12.15
CA ILE A 25 -2.56 12.55 12.61
C ILE A 25 -3.25 13.37 13.71
N LYS A 26 -4.53 13.69 13.52
CA LYS A 26 -5.31 14.49 14.48
C LYS A 26 -5.60 13.73 15.79
N ILE A 27 -5.99 12.46 15.71
CA ILE A 27 -6.34 11.63 16.87
C ILE A 27 -5.10 11.37 17.74
N PHE A 28 -4.00 10.96 17.11
CA PHE A 28 -2.79 10.58 17.82
C PHE A 28 -1.88 11.76 18.13
N LYS A 29 -2.25 12.99 17.70
CA LYS A 29 -1.44 14.21 17.81
C LYS A 29 -0.02 13.95 17.29
N VAL A 30 0.08 13.35 16.11
CA VAL A 30 1.36 13.10 15.47
C VAL A 30 1.94 14.46 15.13
N GLU A 31 3.01 14.85 15.82
CA GLU A 31 3.70 16.09 15.50
C GLU A 31 4.14 16.02 14.03
N LYS A 32 4.11 17.16 13.34
CA LYS A 32 4.65 17.27 11.99
C LYS A 32 6.16 17.09 12.08
N GLU A 33 6.62 15.87 12.22
CA GLU A 33 8.01 15.56 12.01
C GLU A 33 8.20 15.52 10.50
N SER A 34 8.83 16.61 10.03
CA SER A 34 9.57 16.65 8.78
C SER A 34 10.08 15.25 8.49
N TYR A 35 9.69 14.69 7.35
CA TYR A 35 10.20 13.40 6.88
C TYR A 35 11.73 13.45 7.00
N HIS A 36 12.30 12.96 8.10
CA HIS A 36 13.72 13.10 8.37
C HIS A 36 14.36 12.15 7.37
N LYS A 37 14.82 12.69 6.24
CA LYS A 37 15.54 11.93 5.21
C LYS A 37 16.73 11.16 5.79
N GLU A 38 17.19 11.56 6.97
CA GLU A 38 18.25 10.92 7.76
C GLU A 38 17.78 9.68 8.55
N PHE A 39 16.47 9.54 8.81
CA PHE A 39 15.87 8.36 9.45
C PHE A 39 15.69 7.17 8.50
N VAL A 40 15.88 7.38 7.18
CA VAL A 40 16.08 6.28 6.23
C VAL A 40 17.49 5.72 6.43
N HIS A 41 17.66 5.03 7.56
CA HIS A 41 18.88 4.31 7.89
C HIS A 41 19.27 3.45 6.67
N LYS A 42 20.57 3.33 6.36
CA LYS A 42 21.06 2.50 5.24
C LYS A 42 20.36 1.13 5.15
N LYS A 43 20.00 0.53 6.30
CA LYS A 43 19.24 -0.72 6.41
C LYS A 43 17.84 -0.67 5.77
N HIS A 44 17.07 0.41 5.94
CA HIS A 44 15.75 0.58 5.31
C HIS A 44 15.87 0.60 3.78
N LYS A 45 16.85 1.37 3.26
CA LYS A 45 17.12 1.42 1.82
C LYS A 45 17.53 0.06 1.26
N ILE A 46 18.39 -0.68 1.99
CA ILE A 46 18.81 -2.03 1.61
C ILE A 46 17.62 -2.99 1.59
N ILE A 47 16.77 -2.98 2.63
CA ILE A 47 15.58 -3.84 2.71
C ILE A 47 14.62 -3.55 1.55
N ASN A 48 14.37 -2.28 1.23
CA ASN A 48 13.52 -1.91 0.11
C ASN A 48 14.11 -2.33 -1.25
N VAL A 49 15.43 -2.25 -1.42
CA VAL A 49 16.09 -2.75 -2.65
C VAL A 49 15.97 -4.26 -2.75
N ILE A 50 16.19 -5.00 -1.65
CA ILE A 50 16.06 -6.46 -1.62
C ILE A 50 14.62 -6.87 -1.95
N LEU A 51 13.63 -6.30 -1.26
CA LEU A 51 12.22 -6.56 -1.50
C LEU A 51 11.81 -6.19 -2.92
N GLY A 52 12.21 -5.03 -3.42
CA GLY A 52 11.95 -4.62 -4.80
C GLY A 52 12.51 -5.63 -5.81
N THR A 53 13.74 -6.11 -5.58
CA THR A 53 14.38 -7.11 -6.44
C THR A 53 13.62 -8.44 -6.43
N PHE A 54 13.16 -8.91 -5.26
CA PHE A 54 12.34 -10.13 -5.14
C PHE A 54 10.94 -9.97 -5.72
N LEU A 55 10.35 -8.78 -5.67
CA LEU A 55 9.02 -8.53 -6.21
C LEU A 55 8.98 -8.51 -7.74
N ILE A 56 10.08 -8.14 -8.42
CA ILE A 56 10.14 -8.13 -9.89
C ILE A 56 9.77 -9.50 -10.50
N PRO A 57 10.42 -10.62 -10.18
CA PRO A 57 10.06 -11.92 -10.75
C PRO A 57 8.65 -12.36 -10.37
N ILE A 58 8.17 -12.01 -9.17
CA ILE A 58 6.79 -12.29 -8.74
C ILE A 58 5.80 -11.53 -9.62
N PHE A 59 6.04 -10.25 -9.92
CA PHE A 59 5.18 -9.47 -10.80
C PHE A 59 5.23 -9.95 -12.26
N ILE A 60 6.39 -10.38 -12.75
CA ILE A 60 6.50 -11.00 -14.08
C ILE A 60 5.65 -12.27 -14.15
N LEU A 61 5.74 -13.16 -13.15
CA LEU A 61 4.93 -14.38 -13.08
C LEU A 61 3.44 -14.06 -12.99
N LEU A 62 3.04 -13.07 -12.18
CA LEU A 62 1.65 -12.63 -12.09
C LEU A 62 1.11 -12.13 -13.44
N LEU A 63 1.86 -11.28 -14.14
CA LEU A 63 1.45 -10.80 -15.45
C LEU A 63 1.37 -11.93 -16.48
N TYR A 64 2.28 -12.90 -16.42
CA TYR A 64 2.21 -14.11 -17.25
C TYR A 64 0.93 -14.91 -16.96
N PHE A 65 0.64 -15.22 -15.69
CA PHE A 65 -0.58 -15.94 -15.30
C PHE A 65 -1.86 -15.20 -15.66
N LEU A 66 -1.83 -13.86 -15.65
CA LEU A 66 -2.93 -13.02 -16.12
C LEU A 66 -3.16 -13.19 -17.63
N GLN A 67 -2.08 -13.19 -18.42
CA GLN A 67 -2.16 -13.33 -19.88
C GLN A 67 -2.71 -14.69 -20.31
N ILE A 68 -2.32 -15.76 -19.61
CA ILE A 68 -2.84 -17.12 -19.89
C ILE A 68 -4.20 -17.40 -19.22
N GLY A 69 -4.81 -16.41 -18.58
CA GLY A 69 -6.16 -16.49 -18.01
C GLY A 69 -6.27 -17.32 -16.72
N VAL A 70 -5.15 -17.65 -16.07
CA VAL A 70 -5.12 -18.44 -14.83
C VAL A 70 -5.56 -17.61 -13.63
N ILE A 71 -5.29 -16.30 -13.64
CA ILE A 71 -5.69 -15.37 -12.58
C ILE A 71 -6.48 -14.19 -13.14
N SER A 72 -7.38 -13.65 -12.32
CA SER A 72 -8.19 -12.50 -12.70
C SER A 72 -7.42 -11.17 -12.56
N GLN A 73 -7.86 -10.14 -13.28
CA GLN A 73 -7.36 -8.78 -13.11
C GLN A 73 -7.52 -8.25 -11.68
N MET A 74 -8.56 -8.70 -10.95
CA MET A 74 -8.79 -8.33 -9.55
C MET A 74 -7.75 -8.93 -8.62
N SER A 75 -7.38 -10.19 -8.86
CA SER A 75 -6.34 -10.88 -8.09
C SER A 75 -5.00 -10.15 -8.26
N VAL A 76 -4.68 -9.73 -9.49
CA VAL A 76 -3.47 -8.95 -9.78
C VAL A 76 -3.50 -7.60 -9.06
N LEU A 77 -4.59 -6.85 -9.19
CA LEU A 77 -4.73 -5.53 -8.53
C LEU A 77 -4.68 -5.66 -6.99
N GLY A 78 -5.33 -6.69 -6.42
CA GLY A 78 -5.28 -6.99 -5.00
C GLY A 78 -3.85 -7.30 -4.52
N ILE A 79 -3.09 -8.10 -5.27
CA ILE A 79 -1.70 -8.42 -4.93
C ILE A 79 -0.80 -7.18 -5.03
N PHE A 80 -1.03 -6.28 -5.99
CA PHE A 80 -0.33 -4.99 -6.04
C PHE A 80 -0.62 -4.14 -4.80
N LEU A 81 -1.88 -4.07 -4.37
CA LEU A 81 -2.27 -3.33 -3.16
C LEU A 81 -1.67 -3.96 -1.89
N LEU A 82 -1.64 -5.29 -1.77
CA LEU A 82 -0.96 -5.98 -0.65
C LEU A 82 0.54 -5.69 -0.65
N SER A 83 1.18 -5.77 -1.81
CA SER A 83 2.61 -5.44 -1.97
C SER A 83 2.90 -4.00 -1.59
N ALA A 84 1.98 -3.07 -1.88
CA ALA A 84 2.09 -1.67 -1.50
C ALA A 84 1.94 -1.43 0.01
N ALA A 85 1.39 -2.38 0.79
CA ALA A 85 1.34 -2.30 2.25
C ALA A 85 2.71 -2.59 2.89
N VAL A 86 3.55 -3.42 2.26
CA VAL A 86 4.83 -3.90 2.82
C VAL A 86 5.78 -2.76 3.22
N PRO A 87 6.02 -1.72 2.38
CA PRO A 87 6.88 -0.60 2.77
C PRO A 87 6.39 0.11 4.04
N TRP A 88 5.07 0.26 4.22
CA TRP A 88 4.49 0.92 5.39
C TRP A 88 4.64 0.09 6.67
N VAL A 89 4.56 -1.24 6.57
CA VAL A 89 4.83 -2.15 7.70
C VAL A 89 6.31 -2.07 8.11
N ILE A 90 7.21 -1.96 7.15
CA ILE A 90 8.64 -1.84 7.43
C ILE A 90 8.93 -0.49 8.07
N GLU A 91 8.40 0.59 7.50
CA GLU A 91 8.55 1.94 8.04
C GLU A 91 7.99 2.04 9.47
N SER A 92 6.83 1.44 9.75
CA SER A 92 6.28 1.41 11.11
C SER A 92 7.17 0.67 12.10
N PHE A 93 7.75 -0.47 11.71
CA PHE A 93 8.67 -1.22 12.55
C PHE A 93 9.93 -0.43 12.87
N PHE A 94 10.49 0.29 11.89
CA PHE A 94 11.65 1.13 12.10
C PHE A 94 11.36 2.30 13.04
N TRP A 95 10.26 3.02 12.83
CA TRP A 95 9.85 4.11 13.71
C TRP A 95 9.60 3.61 15.12
N TRP A 96 8.84 2.52 15.29
CA TRP A 96 8.58 1.96 16.62
C TRP A 96 9.84 1.53 17.37
N LYS A 97 10.85 1.02 16.66
CA LYS A 97 12.09 0.52 17.27
C LYS A 97 13.13 1.62 17.52
N GLN A 98 13.23 2.61 16.64
CA GLN A 98 14.31 3.61 16.65
C GLN A 98 13.89 4.92 17.33
N ASP A 99 12.61 5.24 17.32
CA ASP A 99 12.04 6.41 17.99
C ASP A 99 10.68 6.03 18.63
N PRO A 100 10.71 5.42 19.82
CA PRO A 100 9.50 4.97 20.50
C PRO A 100 8.60 6.11 20.97
N ASP A 101 9.12 7.35 21.06
CA ASP A 101 8.34 8.54 21.43
C ASP A 101 7.58 9.10 20.22
N SER A 102 8.09 8.91 19.00
CA SER A 102 7.36 9.26 17.78
C SER A 102 6.15 8.36 17.57
N ARG A 103 4.98 8.98 17.38
CA ARG A 103 3.71 8.27 17.07
C ARG A 103 3.52 8.02 15.58
N TYR A 104 4.52 8.32 14.76
CA TYR A 104 4.43 8.19 13.30
C TYR A 104 4.20 6.73 12.85
N TYR A 105 4.70 5.75 13.61
CA TYR A 105 4.44 4.32 13.33
C TYR A 105 2.93 3.99 13.26
N VAL A 106 2.07 4.70 14.02
CA VAL A 106 0.60 4.51 14.00
C VAL A 106 0.02 4.93 12.65
N VAL A 107 0.55 6.01 12.05
CA VAL A 107 0.13 6.46 10.71
C VAL A 107 0.54 5.43 9.66
N CYS A 108 1.77 4.91 9.74
CA CYS A 108 2.26 3.87 8.84
C CYS A 108 1.45 2.57 8.96
N ILE A 109 1.14 2.11 10.18
CA ILE A 109 0.25 0.94 10.39
C ILE A 109 -1.14 1.21 9.83
N GLY A 110 -1.70 2.39 10.05
CA GLY A 110 -2.99 2.78 9.48
C GLY A 110 -3.00 2.76 7.95
N GLU A 111 -1.95 3.27 7.31
CA GLU A 111 -1.80 3.19 5.85
C GLU A 111 -1.66 1.73 5.38
N ALA A 112 -0.87 0.89 6.07
CA ALA A 112 -0.74 -0.53 5.75
C ALA A 112 -2.08 -1.28 5.83
N ILE A 113 -2.83 -1.10 6.92
CA ILE A 113 -4.16 -1.70 7.11
C ILE A 113 -5.11 -1.23 6.02
N PHE A 114 -5.07 0.05 5.65
CA PHE A 114 -5.89 0.58 4.57
C PHE A 114 -5.62 -0.12 3.24
N PHE A 115 -4.35 -0.32 2.87
CA PHE A 115 -3.96 -1.07 1.68
C PHE A 115 -4.47 -2.52 1.73
N VAL A 116 -4.37 -3.20 2.88
CA VAL A 116 -4.87 -4.57 3.06
C VAL A 116 -6.39 -4.63 2.91
N ILE A 117 -7.13 -3.73 3.55
CA ILE A 117 -8.60 -3.67 3.44
C ILE A 117 -9.00 -3.44 1.98
N PHE A 118 -8.38 -2.47 1.29
CA PHE A 118 -8.66 -2.22 -0.12
C PHE A 118 -8.28 -3.38 -1.02
N ALA A 119 -7.19 -4.10 -0.73
CA ALA A 119 -6.82 -5.30 -1.46
C ALA A 119 -7.88 -6.41 -1.32
N VAL A 120 -8.36 -6.67 -0.10
CA VAL A 120 -9.43 -7.64 0.16
C VAL A 120 -10.72 -7.22 -0.54
N ILE A 121 -11.05 -5.94 -0.47
CA ILE A 121 -12.24 -5.39 -1.11
C ILE A 121 -12.18 -5.55 -2.63
N VAL A 122 -11.04 -5.22 -3.26
CA VAL A 122 -10.82 -5.39 -4.69
C VAL A 122 -10.90 -6.86 -5.09
N TRP A 123 -10.27 -7.74 -4.30
CA TRP A 123 -10.26 -9.18 -4.55
C TRP A 123 -11.68 -9.76 -4.49
N GLN A 124 -12.44 -9.48 -3.43
CA GLN A 124 -13.73 -10.12 -3.15
C GLN A 124 -14.90 -9.51 -3.90
N PHE A 125 -14.94 -8.18 -4.02
CA PHE A 125 -16.14 -7.47 -4.47
C PHE A 125 -16.01 -6.88 -5.86
N GLY A 126 -14.83 -6.94 -6.50
CA GLY A 126 -14.65 -6.42 -7.85
C GLY A 126 -15.11 -4.98 -8.03
N ILE A 127 -14.88 -4.16 -7.01
CA ILE A 127 -15.49 -2.83 -6.89
C ILE A 127 -15.20 -2.00 -8.16
N PHE A 128 -16.23 -1.28 -8.62
CA PHE A 128 -16.32 -0.51 -9.87
C PHE A 128 -16.54 -1.31 -11.15
N GLY A 129 -16.77 -2.62 -11.11
CA GLY A 129 -17.02 -3.40 -12.32
C GLY A 129 -15.86 -3.26 -13.30
N LEU A 130 -14.63 -3.37 -12.78
CA LEU A 130 -13.40 -3.52 -13.55
C LEU A 130 -13.40 -4.81 -14.38
N THR A 131 -14.39 -5.67 -14.16
CA THR A 131 -14.81 -6.75 -15.05
C THR A 131 -15.50 -6.21 -16.29
N THR A 132 -14.85 -6.37 -17.44
CA THR A 132 -15.57 -6.73 -18.65
C THR A 132 -15.85 -8.24 -18.58
N ILE A 133 -17.13 -8.60 -18.46
CA ILE A 133 -17.64 -9.64 -19.36
C ILE A 133 -17.71 -8.98 -20.73
#